data_AF-A0A821KH88-F1
#
_entry.id   AF-A0A821KH88-F1
#
_cell.length_a   1.000
_cell.length_b   1.000
_cell.length_c   1.000
_cell.angle_alpha   90.00
_cell.angle_beta   90.00
_cell.angle_gamma   90.00
#
_symmetry.space_group_name_H-M   'P 1'
#
loop_
_entity.id
_entity.type
_entity.pdbx_description
1 polymer ?
#
loop_
_entity_poly.entity_id
_entity_poly.type
_entity_poly.pdbx_seq_one_letter_code
_entity_poly.pdbx_strand_id
1 'polypeptide(L)'
;MQLQQSIQNLASRPEEEAYLIGNPLEQFTWLSRDHLNVLVYLLTVFHSMLSGRLEKALKYADKAQAQIEQIKSMDHSPFLMAVEMLFYECRIQSHLIFGNKSVAIKEINILCRLHTASNSINNSNAIQRTLTIHALLGLYATSLNFNEAAEAQFASALRTRVN
;
A
#
# COMPACT_ATOMS: atom_id res chain seq x y z
N MET A 1 11.17 -13.69 -6.13
CA MET A 1 11.98 -13.96 -4.92
C MET A 1 13.31 -13.22 -4.92
N GLN A 2 14.03 -13.12 -6.06
CA GLN A 2 15.31 -12.39 -6.13
C GLN A 2 15.24 -10.94 -5.61
N LEU A 3 14.25 -10.15 -6.04
CA LEU A 3 14.10 -8.75 -5.58
C LEU A 3 13.93 -8.63 -4.06
N GLN A 4 13.11 -9.50 -3.45
CA GLN A 4 12.89 -9.50 -2.00
C GLN A 4 14.19 -9.83 -1.25
N GLN A 5 14.95 -10.81 -1.74
CA GLN A 5 16.25 -11.18 -1.15
C GLN A 5 17.27 -10.04 -1.30
N SER A 6 17.32 -9.37 -2.46
CA SER A 6 18.20 -8.22 -2.67
C SER A 6 17.90 -7.08 -1.70
N ILE A 7 16.63 -6.72 -1.52
CA ILE A 7 16.22 -5.64 -0.61
C ILE A 7 16.48 -6.02 0.86
N GLN A 8 16.19 -7.27 1.26
CA GLN A 8 16.47 -7.74 2.61
C GLN A 8 17.97 -7.70 2.94
N ASN A 9 18.82 -8.11 2.00
CA ASN A 9 20.26 -8.07 2.18
C ASN A 9 20.77 -6.63 2.37
N LEU A 10 20.25 -5.68 1.58
CA LEU A 10 20.61 -4.26 1.72
C LEU A 10 20.16 -3.67 3.06
N ALA A 11 18.91 -3.95 3.46
CA ALA A 11 18.37 -3.47 4.73
C ALA A 11 19.14 -3.99 5.95
N SER A 12 19.83 -5.13 5.83
CA SER A 12 20.60 -5.75 6.92
C SER A 12 22.06 -5.29 7.02
N ARG A 13 22.60 -4.58 6.00
CA ARG A 13 24.04 -4.21 5.97
C ARG A 13 24.40 -3.04 6.91
N PRO A 14 25.59 -3.06 7.54
CA PRO A 14 26.14 -1.88 8.23
C PRO A 14 26.34 -0.71 7.24
N GLU A 15 26.10 0.54 7.66
CA GLU A 15 26.19 1.73 6.79
C GLU A 15 27.58 1.90 6.15
N GLU A 16 28.63 1.42 6.81
CA GLU A 16 30.02 1.50 6.37
C GLU A 16 30.35 0.61 5.15
N GLU A 17 29.54 -0.43 4.87
CA GLU A 17 29.76 -1.37 3.75
C GLU A 17 28.90 -1.06 2.51
N ALA A 18 28.00 -0.08 2.58
CA ALA A 18 27.07 0.25 1.50
C ALA A 18 27.78 0.74 0.22
N TYR A 19 29.02 1.23 0.35
CA TYR A 19 29.78 1.87 -0.73
C TYR A 19 30.66 0.92 -1.56
N LEU A 20 30.80 -0.36 -1.20
CA LEU A 20 31.91 -1.17 -1.71
C LEU A 20 31.61 -2.21 -2.79
N ILE A 21 30.37 -2.48 -3.20
CA ILE A 21 30.11 -3.47 -4.28
C ILE A 21 28.87 -3.15 -5.12
N GLY A 22 29.01 -3.29 -6.45
CA GLY A 22 27.94 -3.75 -7.36
C GLY A 22 27.00 -2.68 -7.90
N ASN A 23 26.46 -2.93 -9.09
CA ASN A 23 25.61 -2.07 -9.93
C ASN A 23 24.89 -0.95 -9.14
N PRO A 24 25.13 0.35 -9.44
CA PRO A 24 24.56 1.47 -8.68
C PRO A 24 23.02 1.45 -8.61
N LEU A 25 22.35 0.75 -9.53
CA LEU A 25 20.89 0.54 -9.50
C LEU A 25 20.43 -0.43 -8.40
N GLU A 26 21.30 -1.35 -7.96
CA GLU A 26 21.02 -2.32 -6.90
C GLU A 26 21.37 -1.79 -5.51
N GLN A 27 21.99 -0.61 -5.41
CA GLN A 27 22.38 -0.04 -4.12
C GLN A 27 21.24 0.74 -3.44
N PHE A 28 20.17 1.07 -4.17
CA PHE A 28 19.00 1.83 -3.68
C PHE A 28 19.39 3.03 -2.80
N THR A 29 20.51 3.70 -3.10
CA THR A 29 21.07 4.81 -2.30
C THR A 29 20.12 6.01 -2.17
N TRP A 30 19.10 6.08 -3.04
CA TRP A 30 18.02 7.05 -3.02
C TRP A 30 16.93 6.77 -1.97
N LEU A 31 16.95 5.60 -1.32
CA LEU A 31 16.05 5.24 -0.21
C LEU A 31 16.82 5.16 1.10
N SER A 32 16.24 5.71 2.17
CA SER A 32 16.72 5.47 3.52
C SER A 32 16.53 4.00 3.90
N ARG A 33 17.29 3.55 4.89
CA ARG A 33 17.15 2.19 5.45
C ARG A 33 15.73 1.92 5.96
N ASP A 34 15.08 2.93 6.51
CA ASP A 34 13.70 2.86 6.96
C ASP A 34 12.72 2.65 5.81
N HIS A 35 12.89 3.35 4.68
CA HIS A 35 12.10 3.12 3.49
C HIS A 35 12.29 1.72 2.90
N LEU A 36 13.53 1.20 2.91
CA LEU A 36 13.81 -0.17 2.49
C LEU A 36 13.11 -1.20 3.39
N ASN A 37 13.11 -1.00 4.71
CA ASN A 37 12.41 -1.87 5.65
C ASN A 37 10.90 -1.92 5.37
N VAL A 38 10.27 -0.76 5.16
CA VAL A 38 8.85 -0.66 4.80
C VAL A 38 8.58 -1.37 3.46
N LEU A 39 9.48 -1.27 2.49
CA LEU A 39 9.35 -1.96 1.19
C LEU A 39 9.43 -3.49 1.33
N VAL A 40 10.29 -4.02 2.20
CA VAL A 40 10.34 -5.47 2.51
C VAL A 40 9.00 -5.94 3.07
N TYR A 41 8.39 -5.16 3.97
CA TYR A 41 7.06 -5.47 4.47
C TYR A 41 6.03 -5.51 3.34
N LEU A 42 6.04 -4.52 2.43
CA LEU A 42 5.10 -4.46 1.32
C LEU A 42 5.19 -5.70 0.43
N LEU A 43 6.42 -6.09 0.04
CA LEU A 43 6.64 -7.30 -0.74
C LEU A 43 6.20 -8.57 -0.01
N THR A 44 6.41 -8.62 1.31
CA THR A 44 5.98 -9.74 2.15
C THR A 44 4.46 -9.84 2.21
N VAL A 45 3.76 -8.71 2.33
CA VAL A 45 2.30 -8.63 2.31
C VAL A 45 1.76 -9.08 0.96
N PHE A 46 2.24 -8.51 -0.14
CA PHE A 46 1.82 -8.88 -1.49
C PHE A 46 2.04 -10.37 -1.77
N HIS A 47 3.22 -10.91 -1.47
CA HIS A 47 3.48 -12.33 -1.66
C HIS A 47 2.54 -13.21 -0.82
N SER A 48 2.23 -12.79 0.41
CA SER A 48 1.31 -13.51 1.29
C SER A 48 -0.13 -13.46 0.75
N MET A 49 -0.59 -12.30 0.28
CA MET A 49 -1.93 -12.16 -0.32
C MET A 49 -2.08 -12.99 -1.59
N LEU A 50 -1.11 -12.93 -2.51
CA LEU A 50 -1.13 -13.71 -3.75
C LEU A 50 -1.09 -15.23 -3.49
N SER A 51 -0.52 -15.64 -2.36
CA SER A 51 -0.51 -17.05 -1.95
C SER A 51 -1.75 -17.45 -1.12
N GLY A 52 -2.74 -16.57 -0.99
CA GLY A 52 -3.94 -16.79 -0.17
C GLY A 52 -3.72 -16.76 1.35
N ARG A 53 -2.52 -16.42 1.83
CA ARG A 53 -2.18 -16.35 3.27
C ARG A 53 -2.53 -14.98 3.84
N LEU A 54 -3.82 -14.67 3.88
CA LEU A 54 -4.34 -13.34 4.23
C LEU A 54 -4.10 -12.95 5.71
N GLU A 55 -4.15 -13.89 6.64
CA GLU A 55 -3.83 -13.61 8.06
C GLU A 55 -2.36 -13.16 8.22
N LYS A 56 -1.47 -13.84 7.49
CA LYS A 56 -0.05 -13.48 7.43
C LYS A 56 0.11 -12.10 6.81
N ALA A 57 -0.58 -11.82 5.72
CA ALA A 57 -0.57 -10.52 5.06
C ALA A 57 -0.99 -9.40 6.02
N LEU A 58 -2.13 -9.55 6.71
CA LEU A 58 -2.59 -8.58 7.71
C LEU A 58 -1.57 -8.36 8.82
N LYS A 59 -1.02 -9.43 9.40
CA LYS A 59 -0.01 -9.33 10.45
C LYS A 59 1.21 -8.52 10.03
N TYR A 60 1.68 -8.67 8.78
CA TYR A 60 2.81 -7.88 8.28
C TYR A 60 2.40 -6.46 7.89
N ALA A 61 1.18 -6.24 7.42
CA ALA A 61 0.64 -4.92 7.14
C ALA A 61 0.51 -4.08 8.42
N ASP A 62 0.05 -4.67 9.52
CA ASP A 62 -0.04 -3.99 10.83
C ASP A 62 1.34 -3.59 11.36
N LYS A 63 2.34 -4.48 11.22
CA LYS A 63 3.73 -4.17 11.57
C LYS A 63 4.29 -3.03 10.73
N ALA A 64 4.02 -3.05 9.42
CA ALA A 64 4.46 -2.01 8.52
C ALA A 64 3.81 -0.67 8.88
N GLN A 65 2.52 -0.67 9.21
CA GLN A 65 1.80 0.54 9.59
C GLN A 65 2.37 1.16 10.86
N ALA A 66 2.67 0.35 11.89
CA ALA A 66 3.32 0.84 13.10
C ALA A 66 4.70 1.45 12.81
N GLN A 67 5.47 0.86 11.88
CA GLN A 67 6.76 1.44 11.46
C GLN A 67 6.59 2.73 10.66
N ILE A 68 5.61 2.79 9.75
CA ILE A 68 5.30 4.00 8.99
C ILE A 68 4.92 5.15 9.92
N GLU A 69 4.12 4.89 10.96
CA GLU A 69 3.75 5.90 11.95
C GLU A 69 4.96 6.47 12.71
N GLN A 70 5.97 5.64 12.99
CA GLN A 70 7.23 6.11 13.59
C GLN A 70 8.01 7.00 12.63
N ILE A 71 8.19 6.55 11.38
CA ILE A 71 8.95 7.27 10.34
C ILE A 71 8.28 8.60 10.00
N LYS A 72 6.94 8.62 9.95
CA LYS A 72 6.13 9.80 9.60
C LYS A 72 6.35 11.01 10.49
N SER A 73 6.84 10.83 11.71
CA SER A 73 7.18 11.95 12.59
C SER A 73 8.39 12.75 12.09
N MET A 74 9.23 12.14 11.24
CA MET A 74 10.48 12.72 10.73
C MET A 74 10.49 12.87 9.21
N ASP A 75 9.70 12.09 8.48
CA ASP A 75 9.67 12.09 7.01
C ASP A 75 8.23 12.04 6.45
N HIS A 76 7.87 13.06 5.67
CA HIS A 76 6.61 13.17 4.95
C HIS A 76 6.76 12.92 3.44
N SER A 77 7.71 12.08 3.04
CA SER A 77 7.99 11.82 1.64
C SER A 77 6.74 11.29 0.89
N PRO A 78 6.54 11.71 -0.38
CA PRO A 78 5.48 11.16 -1.23
C PRO A 78 5.58 9.64 -1.39
N PHE A 79 6.79 9.09 -1.29
CA PHE A 79 7.04 7.64 -1.30
C PHE A 79 6.36 6.94 -0.12
N LEU A 80 6.63 7.41 1.11
CA LEU A 80 6.08 6.80 2.32
C LEU A 80 4.56 6.84 2.32
N MET A 81 3.98 7.97 1.90
CA MET A 81 2.54 8.13 1.76
C MET A 81 1.95 7.19 0.70
N ALA A 82 2.61 7.03 -0.45
CA ALA A 82 2.15 6.11 -1.50
C ALA A 82 2.19 4.64 -1.03
N VAL A 83 3.22 4.26 -0.26
CA VAL A 83 3.38 2.91 0.28
C VAL A 83 2.37 2.64 1.39
N GLU A 84 2.09 3.61 2.26
CA GLU A 84 1.05 3.50 3.27
C GLU A 84 -0.32 3.25 2.65
N MET A 85 -0.68 3.99 1.60
CA MET A 85 -1.93 3.76 0.87
C MET A 85 -2.05 2.31 0.36
N LEU A 86 -0.94 1.72 -0.13
CA LEU A 86 -0.93 0.32 -0.57
C LEU A 86 -1.20 -0.65 0.58
N PHE A 87 -0.67 -0.39 1.79
CA PHE A 87 -0.97 -1.22 2.94
C PHE A 87 -2.44 -1.15 3.33
N TYR A 88 -3.06 0.04 3.28
CA TYR A 88 -4.51 0.17 3.49
C TYR A 88 -5.30 -0.61 2.44
N GLU A 89 -4.94 -0.53 1.15
CA GLU A 89 -5.59 -1.30 0.10
C GLU A 89 -5.54 -2.82 0.39
N CYS A 90 -4.38 -3.34 0.78
CA CYS A 90 -4.21 -4.74 1.17
C CYS A 90 -5.07 -5.16 2.37
N ARG A 91 -5.11 -4.31 3.41
CA ARG A 91 -5.88 -4.57 4.62
C ARG A 91 -7.38 -4.55 4.33
N ILE A 92 -7.86 -3.56 3.59
CA ILE A 92 -9.27 -3.45 3.18
C ILE A 92 -9.68 -4.71 2.42
N GLN A 93 -8.92 -5.12 1.40
CA GLN A 93 -9.19 -6.34 0.64
C GLN A 93 -9.23 -7.59 1.53
N SER A 94 -8.27 -7.73 2.43
CA SER A 94 -8.22 -8.84 3.37
C SER A 94 -9.43 -8.85 4.33
N HIS A 95 -9.80 -7.69 4.89
CA HIS A 95 -10.96 -7.57 5.77
C HIS A 95 -12.28 -7.83 5.05
N LEU A 96 -12.43 -7.40 3.79
CA LEU A 96 -13.59 -7.74 2.98
C LEU A 96 -13.71 -9.26 2.77
N ILE A 97 -12.60 -9.94 2.47
CA ILE A 97 -12.57 -11.41 2.31
C ILE A 97 -12.93 -12.11 3.62
N PHE A 98 -12.43 -11.62 4.76
CA PHE A 98 -12.78 -12.16 6.08
C PHE A 98 -14.20 -11.80 6.55
N GLY A 99 -14.94 -10.96 5.80
CA GLY A 99 -16.27 -10.49 6.22
C GLY A 99 -16.25 -9.41 7.31
N ASN A 100 -15.08 -8.86 7.66
CA ASN A 100 -14.88 -7.80 8.64
C ASN A 100 -15.24 -6.41 8.07
N LYS A 101 -16.47 -6.27 7.58
CA LYS A 101 -16.97 -5.09 6.84
C LYS A 101 -16.84 -3.79 7.63
N SER A 102 -17.09 -3.82 8.94
CA SER A 102 -16.96 -2.63 9.81
C SER A 102 -15.53 -2.10 9.88
N VAL A 103 -14.53 -2.98 9.82
CA VAL A 103 -13.11 -2.57 9.80
C VAL A 103 -12.76 -2.03 8.41
N ALA A 104 -13.18 -2.75 7.36
CA ALA A 104 -12.93 -2.35 5.98
C ALA A 104 -13.43 -0.93 5.68
N ILE A 105 -14.64 -0.55 6.11
CA ILE A 105 -15.16 0.81 5.85
C ILE A 105 -14.41 1.90 6.61
N LYS A 106 -13.92 1.61 7.83
CA LYS A 106 -13.09 2.55 8.59
C LYS A 106 -11.76 2.79 7.89
N GLU A 107 -11.14 1.73 7.37
CA GLU A 107 -9.90 1.82 6.61
C GLU A 107 -10.10 2.52 5.26
N ILE A 108 -11.20 2.27 4.56
CA ILE A 108 -11.57 3.02 3.33
C ILE A 108 -11.67 4.51 3.64
N ASN A 109 -12.30 4.90 4.75
CA ASN A 109 -12.38 6.30 5.15
C ASN A 109 -10.99 6.92 5.42
N ILE A 110 -10.09 6.16 6.05
CA ILE A 110 -8.70 6.61 6.25
C ILE A 110 -7.99 6.78 4.90
N LEU A 111 -8.12 5.82 3.99
CA LEU A 111 -7.53 5.87 2.65
C LEU A 111 -8.04 7.08 1.86
N CYS A 112 -9.34 7.38 1.91
CA CYS A 112 -9.91 8.59 1.30
C CYS A 112 -9.26 9.87 1.84
N ARG A 113 -9.09 9.98 3.16
CA ARG A 113 -8.46 11.15 3.78
C ARG A 113 -7.00 11.30 3.37
N LEU A 114 -6.24 10.21 3.33
CA LEU A 114 -4.86 10.20 2.86
C LEU A 114 -4.79 10.64 1.39
N HIS A 115 -5.70 10.16 0.56
CA HIS A 115 -5.76 10.52 -0.85
C HIS A 115 -6.07 12.01 -1.06
N THR A 116 -7.06 12.56 -0.34
CA THR A 116 -7.36 14.00 -0.39
C THR A 116 -6.18 14.85 0.07
N ALA A 117 -5.44 14.43 1.10
CA ALA A 117 -4.25 15.13 1.55
C ALA A 117 -3.11 15.09 0.51
N SER A 118 -3.03 14.04 -0.31
CA SER A 118 -1.99 13.85 -1.33
C SER A 118 -2.28 14.53 -2.67
N ASN A 119 -3.52 14.91 -2.96
CA ASN A 119 -3.96 15.40 -4.28
C ASN A 119 -3.35 16.75 -4.72
N SER A 120 -2.54 17.38 -3.88
CA SER A 120 -1.76 18.56 -4.26
C SER A 120 -0.53 18.25 -5.13
N ILE A 121 -0.07 16.99 -5.22
CA ILE A 121 1.33 16.72 -5.58
C ILE A 121 1.57 16.04 -6.95
N ASN A 122 0.66 15.25 -7.54
CA ASN A 122 0.89 14.68 -8.90
C ASN A 122 -0.39 14.08 -9.51
N ASN A 123 -0.81 14.56 -10.70
CA ASN A 123 -2.10 14.21 -11.32
C ASN A 123 -2.23 12.73 -11.74
N SER A 124 -1.19 12.09 -12.23
CA SER A 124 -1.28 10.70 -12.74
C SER A 124 -1.47 9.67 -11.63
N ASN A 125 -0.74 9.81 -10.52
CA ASN A 125 -0.89 8.94 -9.35
C ASN A 125 -2.22 9.18 -8.63
N ALA A 126 -2.71 10.42 -8.63
CA ALA A 126 -4.02 10.76 -8.09
C ALA A 126 -5.15 10.00 -8.81
N ILE A 127 -5.12 9.97 -10.16
CA ILE A 127 -6.11 9.22 -10.96
C ILE A 127 -6.13 7.74 -10.57
N GLN A 128 -4.97 7.07 -10.54
CA GLN A 128 -4.89 5.65 -10.18
C GLN A 128 -5.42 5.35 -8.77
N ARG A 129 -5.19 6.26 -7.81
CA ARG A 129 -5.70 6.11 -6.43
C ARG A 129 -7.20 6.33 -6.35
N THR A 130 -7.75 7.30 -7.08
CA THR A 130 -9.19 7.50 -7.21
C THR A 130 -9.89 6.27 -7.78
N LEU A 131 -9.32 5.66 -8.82
CA LEU A 131 -9.81 4.39 -9.39
C LEU A 131 -9.89 3.29 -8.33
N THR A 132 -8.82 3.16 -7.54
CA THR A 132 -8.70 2.11 -6.54
C THR A 132 -9.69 2.32 -5.40
N ILE A 133 -9.89 3.56 -4.95
CA ILE A 133 -10.90 3.90 -3.92
C ILE A 133 -12.31 3.54 -4.40
N HIS A 134 -12.67 3.93 -5.63
CA HIS A 134 -13.97 3.56 -6.19
C HIS A 134 -14.13 2.04 -6.32
N ALA A 135 -13.08 1.31 -6.74
CA ALA A 135 -13.13 -0.15 -6.79
C ALA A 135 -13.32 -0.78 -5.40
N LEU A 136 -12.62 -0.29 -4.37
CA LEU A 136 -12.77 -0.78 -2.99
C LEU A 136 -14.15 -0.49 -2.41
N LEU A 137 -14.72 0.69 -2.67
CA LEU A 137 -16.10 1.03 -2.31
C LEU A 137 -17.10 0.12 -3.03
N GLY A 138 -16.87 -0.17 -4.31
CA GLY A 138 -17.68 -1.11 -5.08
C GLY A 138 -17.65 -2.51 -4.47
N LEU A 139 -16.46 -3.04 -4.16
CA LEU A 139 -16.30 -4.34 -3.49
C LEU A 139 -16.96 -4.37 -2.10
N TYR A 140 -16.87 -3.28 -1.34
CA TYR A 140 -17.57 -3.15 -0.07
C TYR A 140 -19.09 -3.20 -0.24
N ALA A 141 -19.64 -2.46 -1.22
CA ALA A 141 -21.07 -2.49 -1.54
C ALA A 141 -21.54 -3.88 -2.01
N THR A 142 -20.75 -4.57 -2.84
CA THR A 142 -21.00 -5.98 -3.22
C THR A 142 -21.03 -6.88 -1.99
N SER A 143 -20.12 -6.68 -1.04
CA SER A 143 -20.12 -7.46 0.21
C SER A 143 -21.39 -7.27 1.06
N LEU A 144 -22.12 -6.18 0.86
CA LEU A 144 -23.40 -5.86 1.49
C LEU A 144 -24.62 -6.24 0.64
N ASN A 145 -24.41 -6.80 -0.56
CA ASN A 145 -25.44 -7.05 -1.57
C ASN A 145 -26.12 -5.77 -2.10
N PHE A 146 -25.45 -4.62 -2.02
CA PHE A 146 -25.93 -3.36 -2.59
C PHE A 146 -25.44 -3.23 -4.03
N ASN A 147 -26.04 -4.00 -4.93
CA ASN A 147 -25.58 -4.16 -6.32
C ASN A 147 -25.60 -2.83 -7.11
N GLU A 148 -26.65 -2.02 -6.96
CA GLU A 148 -26.76 -0.71 -7.64
C GLU A 148 -25.64 0.25 -7.19
N ALA A 149 -25.37 0.29 -5.89
CA ALA A 149 -24.30 1.11 -5.34
C ALA A 149 -22.93 0.59 -5.81
N ALA A 150 -22.73 -0.73 -5.85
CA ALA A 150 -21.50 -1.33 -6.34
C ALA A 150 -21.25 -0.97 -7.81
N GLU A 151 -22.26 -1.12 -8.66
CA GLU A 151 -22.21 -0.77 -10.08
C GLU A 151 -21.89 0.72 -10.28
N ALA A 152 -22.54 1.61 -9.53
CA ALA A 152 -22.26 3.05 -9.60
C ALA A 152 -20.80 3.40 -9.25
N GLN A 153 -20.23 2.70 -8.26
CA GLN A 153 -18.82 2.89 -7.89
C GLN A 153 -17.88 2.35 -8.96
N PHE A 154 -18.12 1.15 -9.50
CA PHE A 154 -17.30 0.60 -10.59
C PHE A 154 -17.41 1.44 -11.87
N ALA A 155 -18.59 1.97 -12.21
CA ALA A 155 -18.79 2.89 -13.32
C ALA A 155 -18.01 4.20 -13.13
N SER A 156 -18.01 4.74 -11.91
CA SER A 156 -17.19 5.92 -11.56
C SER A 156 -15.70 5.64 -11.75
N ALA A 157 -15.20 4.48 -11.31
CA ALA A 157 -13.84 4.06 -11.56
C ALA A 157 -13.54 4.01 -13.07
N LEU A 158 -14.37 3.36 -13.88
CA LEU A 158 -14.13 3.27 -15.32
C LEU A 158 -14.10 4.65 -16.01
N ARG A 159 -14.94 5.60 -15.58
CA ARG A 159 -14.95 6.96 -16.12
C ARG A 159 -13.67 7.74 -15.80
N THR A 160 -13.14 7.61 -14.59
CA THR A 160 -11.91 8.28 -14.17
C THR A 160 -10.68 7.84 -14.99
N ARG A 161 -10.72 6.67 -15.64
CA ARG A 161 -9.63 6.18 -16.51
C ARG A 161 -9.63 6.83 -17.90
N VAL A 162 -10.77 7.38 -18.34
CA VAL A 162 -10.97 7.90 -19.72
C VAL A 162 -10.65 9.39 -19.85
N ASN A 163 -10.48 10.10 -18.73
CA ASN A 163 -10.06 11.51 -18.67
C ASN A 163 -8.57 11.63 -18.37
#